data_AF-A0A5K7ZZS9-F1
#
_entry.id   AF-A0A5K7ZZS9-F1
#
_cell.length_a   1.000
_cell.length_b   1.000
_cell.length_c   1.000
_cell.angle_alpha   90.00
_cell.angle_beta   90.00
_cell.angle_gamma   90.00
#
_symmetry.space_group_name_H-M   'P 1'
#
loop_
_entity.id
_entity.type
_entity.pdbx_description
1 polymer ?
#
loop_
_entity_poly.entity_id
_entity_poly.type
_entity_poly.pdbx_seq_one_letter_code
_entity_poly.pdbx_strand_id
1 'polypeptide(L)'
;MTIGVFSVIQDGMYIRRTTIKSKKDGETYFTHRLVESVRVGNKVKQRTIINLGKNFPFPREQWPDIACRVEGIINGQSSLFKLPEKIEQAAQHYAAQIIQTRSSQNNNTDKNDSIDAPDYRLIDIDSLELSALRAGF
;
A
#
# COMPACT_ATOMS: atom_id res chain seq x y z
N MET A 1 -16.28 34.96 -9.23
CA MET A 1 -16.42 33.52 -9.54
C MET A 1 -15.19 32.83 -9.00
N THR A 2 -15.26 32.35 -7.76
CA THR A 2 -14.12 31.76 -7.04
C THR A 2 -13.74 30.48 -7.76
N ILE A 3 -12.59 30.47 -8.41
CA ILE A 3 -11.99 29.24 -8.94
C ILE A 3 -11.59 28.45 -7.71
N GLY A 4 -12.51 27.60 -7.24
CA GLY A 4 -12.21 26.61 -6.23
C GLY A 4 -11.06 25.78 -6.77
N VAL A 5 -9.91 25.89 -6.12
CA VAL A 5 -8.82 24.94 -6.27
C VAL A 5 -9.39 23.57 -5.92
N PHE A 6 -9.89 22.84 -6.92
CA PHE A 6 -10.11 21.41 -6.80
C PHE A 6 -8.72 20.82 -6.62
N SER A 7 -8.27 20.77 -5.36
CA SER A 7 -7.20 19.91 -4.95
C SER A 7 -7.54 18.56 -5.55
N VAL A 8 -6.74 18.10 -6.51
CA VAL A 8 -6.81 16.73 -7.02
C VAL A 8 -6.68 15.85 -5.78
N ILE A 9 -7.81 15.41 -5.25
CA ILE A 9 -7.82 14.39 -4.22
C ILE A 9 -7.38 13.17 -5.00
N GLN A 10 -6.14 12.76 -4.77
CA GLN A 10 -5.64 11.49 -5.26
C GLN A 10 -6.46 10.42 -4.50
N ASP A 11 -7.59 10.02 -5.08
CA ASP A 11 -8.28 8.79 -4.69
C ASP A 11 -7.28 7.66 -4.96
N GLY A 12 -6.84 6.98 -3.90
CA GLY A 12 -5.81 5.94 -3.95
C GLY A 12 -4.65 6.15 -2.97
N MET A 13 -3.63 5.31 -3.11
CA MET A 13 -2.41 5.32 -2.30
C MET A 13 -1.37 6.35 -2.77
N TYR A 14 -0.66 6.96 -1.83
CA TYR A 14 0.44 7.89 -2.10
C TYR A 14 1.49 7.85 -0.98
N ILE A 15 2.73 8.24 -1.31
CA ILE A 15 3.81 8.36 -0.32
C ILE A 15 3.90 9.82 0.12
N ARG A 16 3.99 10.02 1.43
CA ARG A 16 4.28 11.34 2.01
C ARG A 16 5.54 11.32 2.86
N ARG A 17 6.19 12.47 2.90
CA ARG A 17 7.29 12.76 3.83
C ARG A 17 6.77 13.55 5.01
N THR A 18 7.13 13.10 6.21
CA THR A 18 6.85 13.80 7.46
C THR A 18 8.17 14.30 8.04
N THR A 19 8.22 15.60 8.31
CA THR A 19 9.32 16.26 9.03
C THR A 19 9.12 16.07 10.53
N ILE A 20 10.15 15.59 11.23
CA ILE A 20 10.13 15.39 12.68
C ILE A 20 11.27 16.22 13.29
N LYS A 21 10.91 17.07 14.25
CA LYS A 21 11.88 17.83 15.06
C LYS A 21 12.31 16.97 16.25
N SER A 22 13.60 16.68 16.37
CA SER A 22 14.16 16.00 17.54
C SER A 22 14.07 16.91 18.76
N LYS A 23 13.42 16.43 19.83
CA LYS A 23 13.37 17.15 21.11
C LYS A 23 14.71 17.18 21.85
N LYS A 24 15.61 16.24 21.54
CA LYS A 24 16.89 16.07 22.26
C LYS A 24 17.99 16.98 21.74
N ASP A 25 18.02 17.24 20.44
CA ASP A 25 19.17 17.84 19.77
C ASP A 25 18.78 19.02 18.86
N GLY A 26 17.46 19.27 18.67
CA GLY A 26 16.96 20.27 17.72
C GLY A 26 17.05 19.84 16.26
N GLU A 27 17.82 18.78 15.95
CA GLU A 27 17.97 18.24 14.61
C GLU A 27 16.65 17.78 13.99
N THR A 28 16.50 18.08 12.70
CA THR A 28 15.30 17.75 11.93
C THR A 28 15.58 16.54 11.06
N TYR A 29 14.79 15.48 11.23
CA TYR A 29 14.84 14.31 10.35
C TYR A 29 13.52 14.11 9.62
N PHE A 30 13.56 13.34 8.54
CA PHE A 30 12.37 13.01 7.77
C PHE A 30 12.08 11.51 7.87
N THR A 31 10.80 11.17 7.80
CA THR A 31 10.34 9.79 7.62
C THR A 31 9.31 9.73 6.51
N HIS A 32 9.16 8.57 5.90
CA HIS A 32 8.23 8.33 4.80
C HIS A 32 7.15 7.35 5.21
N ARG A 33 5.94 7.55 4.67
CA ARG A 33 4.77 6.71 4.94
C ARG A 33 4.00 6.50 3.65
N LEU A 34 3.55 5.27 3.42
CA LEU A 34 2.52 4.98 2.44
C LEU A 34 1.15 5.24 3.09
N VAL A 35 0.34 6.04 2.42
CA VAL A 35 -0.95 6.52 2.91
C VAL A 35 -2.00 6.25 1.86
N GLU A 36 -3.20 5.90 2.30
CA GLU A 36 -4.37 5.72 1.45
C GLU A 36 -5.38 6.83 1.75
N SER A 37 -5.90 7.44 0.69
CA SER A 37 -7.04 8.37 0.77
C SER A 37 -8.34 7.59 0.62
N VAL A 38 -9.21 7.64 1.63
CA VAL A 38 -10.51 6.96 1.65
C VAL A 38 -11.62 7.98 1.77
N ARG A 39 -12.58 7.96 0.84
CA ARG A 39 -13.77 8.81 0.91
C ARG A 39 -14.81 8.22 1.84
N VAL A 40 -15.26 9.00 2.82
CA VAL A 40 -16.29 8.64 3.79
C VAL A 40 -17.37 9.73 3.75
N GLY A 41 -18.47 9.44 3.04
CA GLY A 41 -19.50 10.42 2.71
C GLY A 41 -18.92 11.59 1.90
N ASN A 42 -19.09 12.81 2.41
CA ASN A 42 -18.57 14.03 1.76
C ASN A 42 -17.14 14.40 2.20
N LYS A 43 -16.47 13.57 3.02
CA LYS A 43 -15.13 13.86 3.54
C LYS A 43 -14.12 12.83 3.03
N VAL A 44 -12.87 13.27 2.89
CA VAL A 44 -11.72 12.39 2.59
C VAL A 44 -10.93 12.17 3.88
N LYS A 45 -10.67 10.92 4.22
CA LYS A 45 -9.82 10.52 5.34
C LYS A 45 -8.50 9.97 4.81
N GLN A 46 -7.40 10.27 5.50
CA GLN A 46 -6.08 9.74 5.18
C GLN A 46 -5.73 8.65 6.20
N ARG A 47 -5.46 7.43 5.73
CA ARG A 47 -5.05 6.29 6.57
C ARG A 47 -3.62 5.92 6.24
N THR A 48 -2.73 5.87 7.25
CA THR A 48 -1.40 5.29 7.00
C THR A 48 -1.53 3.78 6.85
N ILE A 49 -0.97 3.25 5.77
CA ILE A 49 -0.92 1.82 5.50
C ILE A 49 0.34 1.20 6.11
N ILE A 50 1.52 1.77 5.83
CA ILE A 50 2.81 1.31 6.38
C ILE A 50 3.78 2.49 6.57
N ASN A 51 4.70 2.34 7.53
CA ASN A 51 5.83 3.25 7.72
C ASN A 51 7.01 2.78 6.88
N LEU A 52 7.46 3.60 5.94
CA LEU A 52 8.61 3.31 5.09
C LEU A 52 9.94 3.73 5.74
N GLY A 53 9.85 4.58 6.77
CA GLY A 53 10.99 4.99 7.58
C GLY A 53 11.84 6.11 6.97
N LYS A 54 12.96 6.40 7.64
CA LYS A 54 13.89 7.47 7.26
C LYS A 54 14.81 7.08 6.10
N ASN A 55 15.08 5.79 5.92
CA ASN A 55 15.98 5.25 4.90
C ASN A 55 15.26 4.86 3.61
N PHE A 56 14.13 5.51 3.29
CA PHE A 56 13.42 5.28 2.04
C PHE A 56 14.27 5.79 0.86
N PRO A 57 14.75 4.92 -0.04
CA PRO A 57 15.85 5.26 -0.94
C PRO A 57 15.42 5.89 -2.26
N PHE A 58 14.12 6.10 -2.47
CA PHE A 58 13.57 6.52 -3.76
C PHE A 58 13.37 8.04 -3.82
N PRO A 59 13.77 8.68 -4.94
CA PRO A 59 13.55 10.11 -5.16
C PRO A 59 12.06 10.39 -5.37
N ARG A 60 11.63 11.64 -5.13
CA ARG A 60 10.22 12.02 -5.02
C ARG A 60 9.40 11.72 -6.28
N GLU A 61 10.05 11.82 -7.42
CA GLU A 61 9.52 11.59 -8.75
C GLU A 61 9.02 10.15 -8.93
N GLN A 62 9.62 9.18 -8.23
CA GLN A 62 9.28 7.76 -8.33
C GLN A 62 8.22 7.33 -7.31
N TRP A 63 7.83 8.22 -6.39
CA TRP A 63 6.86 7.88 -5.35
C TRP A 63 5.48 7.50 -5.89
N PRO A 64 4.92 8.20 -6.91
CA PRO A 64 3.64 7.82 -7.50
C PRO A 64 3.67 6.43 -8.14
N ASP A 65 4.75 6.08 -8.84
CA ASP A 65 4.91 4.77 -9.47
C ASP A 65 4.93 3.64 -8.43
N ILE A 66 5.68 3.84 -7.34
CA ILE A 66 5.73 2.87 -6.23
C ILE A 66 4.35 2.74 -5.59
N ALA A 67 3.69 3.85 -5.26
CA ALA A 67 2.39 3.83 -4.58
C ALA A 67 1.31 3.17 -5.44
N CYS A 68 1.22 3.56 -6.72
CA CYS A 68 0.31 2.97 -7.69
C CYS A 68 0.59 1.48 -7.88
N ARG A 69 1.87 1.09 -7.97
CA ARG A 69 2.20 -0.32 -8.13
C ARG A 69 1.84 -1.16 -6.89
N VAL A 70 2.10 -0.65 -5.68
CA VAL A 70 1.69 -1.32 -4.43
C VAL A 70 0.18 -1.50 -4.37
N GLU A 71 -0.58 -0.45 -4.71
CA GLU A 71 -2.05 -0.51 -4.77
C GLU A 71 -2.52 -1.58 -5.76
N GLY A 72 -1.94 -1.62 -6.96
CA GLY A 72 -2.23 -2.64 -7.97
C GLY A 72 -1.96 -4.05 -7.46
N ILE A 73 -0.82 -4.30 -6.81
CA ILE A 73 -0.48 -5.63 -6.25
C ILE A 73 -1.50 -6.05 -5.19
N ILE A 74 -1.86 -5.16 -4.26
CA ILE A 74 -2.83 -5.43 -3.19
C ILE A 74 -4.22 -5.74 -3.77
N ASN A 75 -4.57 -5.12 -4.89
CA ASN A 75 -5.83 -5.34 -5.60
C ASN A 75 -5.77 -6.51 -6.60
N GLY A 76 -4.68 -7.27 -6.66
CA GLY A 76 -4.52 -8.41 -7.58
C GLY A 76 -4.33 -8.02 -9.04
N GLN A 77 -3.98 -6.75 -9.32
CA GLN A 77 -3.75 -6.25 -10.67
C GLN A 77 -2.34 -6.57 -11.15
N SER A 78 -2.26 -7.21 -12.32
CA SER A 78 -1.01 -7.38 -13.06
C SER A 78 -0.61 -6.07 -13.73
N SER A 79 0.71 -5.82 -13.81
CA SER A 79 1.20 -4.65 -14.54
C SER A 79 1.13 -4.89 -16.05
N LEU A 80 0.51 -3.97 -16.79
CA LEU A 80 0.47 -3.99 -18.25
C LEU A 80 1.82 -3.57 -18.86
N PHE A 81 2.60 -2.77 -18.14
CA PHE A 81 3.89 -2.25 -18.57
C PHE A 81 5.00 -2.69 -17.62
N LYS A 82 6.20 -2.87 -18.15
CA LYS A 82 7.38 -3.20 -17.34
C LYS A 82 7.86 -1.93 -16.63
N LEU A 83 7.79 -1.93 -15.31
CA LEU A 83 8.39 -0.91 -14.46
C LEU A 83 9.90 -1.16 -14.30
N PRO A 84 10.68 -0.12 -13.94
CA PRO A 84 12.06 -0.31 -13.51
C PRO A 84 12.15 -1.34 -12.38
N GLU A 85 13.10 -2.25 -12.47
CA GLU A 85 13.21 -3.40 -11.57
C GLU A 85 13.24 -3.00 -10.08
N LYS A 86 13.95 -1.92 -9.74
CA LYS A 86 14.01 -1.41 -8.36
C LYS A 86 12.64 -0.97 -7.82
N ILE A 87 11.80 -0.38 -8.67
CA ILE A 87 10.44 0.06 -8.30
C ILE A 87 9.55 -1.15 -8.10
N GLU A 88 9.60 -2.12 -9.01
CA GLU A 88 8.82 -3.36 -8.90
C GLU A 88 9.20 -4.14 -7.64
N GLN A 89 10.49 -4.36 -7.40
CA GLN A 89 10.97 -5.07 -6.19
C GLN A 89 10.53 -4.37 -4.91
N ALA A 90 10.63 -3.04 -4.84
CA ALA A 90 10.18 -2.29 -3.67
C ALA A 90 8.66 -2.39 -3.49
N ALA A 91 7.88 -2.26 -4.56
CA ALA A 91 6.44 -2.38 -4.50
C ALA A 91 5.99 -3.77 -4.05
N GLN A 92 6.61 -4.83 -4.57
CA GLN A 92 6.37 -6.21 -4.14
C GLN A 92 6.69 -6.41 -2.66
N HIS A 93 7.85 -5.92 -2.21
CA HIS A 93 8.25 -6.00 -0.81
C HIS A 93 7.24 -5.29 0.10
N TYR A 94 6.86 -4.05 -0.21
CA TYR A 94 5.89 -3.32 0.62
C TYR A 94 4.49 -3.94 0.58
N ALA A 95 4.03 -4.42 -0.58
CA ALA A 95 2.75 -5.11 -0.69
C ALA A 95 2.71 -6.39 0.16
N ALA A 96 3.78 -7.20 0.12
CA ALA A 96 3.89 -8.40 0.94
C ALA A 96 3.80 -8.09 2.45
N GLN A 97 4.50 -7.05 2.92
CA GLN A 97 4.41 -6.60 4.32
C GLN A 97 2.97 -6.20 4.71
N ILE A 98 2.27 -5.49 3.81
CA ILE A 98 0.90 -5.02 4.05
C ILE A 98 -0.07 -6.20 4.12
N ILE A 99 0.03 -7.14 3.18
CA ILE A 99 -0.81 -8.35 3.13
C ILE A 99 -0.59 -9.17 4.40
N GLN A 100 0.66 -9.44 4.77
CA GLN A 100 0.97 -10.21 5.99
C GLN A 100 0.42 -9.54 7.25
N THR A 101 0.56 -8.23 7.38
CA THR A 101 0.04 -7.47 8.52
C THR A 101 -1.49 -7.57 8.61
N ARG A 102 -2.20 -7.46 7.48
CA ARG A 102 -3.67 -7.57 7.42
C ARG A 102 -4.15 -8.97 7.78
N SER A 103 -3.48 -10.01 7.28
CA SER A 103 -3.80 -11.40 7.61
C SER A 103 -3.69 -11.66 9.12
N SER A 104 -2.63 -11.19 9.79
CA SER A 104 -2.47 -11.35 11.24
C SER A 104 -3.52 -10.62 12.08
N GLN A 105 -4.07 -9.51 11.58
CA GLN A 105 -5.15 -8.76 12.24
C GLN A 105 -6.47 -9.51 12.17
N ASN A 106 -6.79 -10.09 11.01
CA ASN A 106 -8.03 -10.84 10.83
C ASN A 106 -8.08 -12.08 11.74
N ASN A 107 -6.98 -12.82 11.85
CA ASN A 107 -6.88 -14.03 12.69
C ASN A 107 -7.05 -13.80 14.21
N ASN A 108 -6.98 -12.55 14.70
CA ASN A 108 -7.20 -12.24 16.12
C ASN A 108 -8.67 -11.95 16.46
N THR A 109 -9.55 -11.83 15.46
CA THR A 109 -10.97 -11.46 15.67
C THR A 109 -11.86 -12.69 15.88
N ASP A 110 -11.37 -13.90 15.61
CA ASP A 110 -12.12 -15.17 15.69
C ASP A 110 -12.16 -15.80 17.10
N LYS A 111 -11.96 -15.02 18.17
CA LYS A 111 -12.08 -15.50 19.57
C LYS A 111 -13.17 -14.82 20.40
N ASN A 112 -14.06 -14.03 19.79
CA ASN A 112 -15.21 -13.51 20.54
C ASN A 112 -16.48 -13.39 19.68
N ASP A 113 -17.45 -14.24 20.04
CA ASP A 113 -18.90 -14.19 19.82
C ASP A 113 -19.53 -14.36 18.41
N SER A 114 -20.11 -15.55 18.26
CA SER A 114 -21.36 -16.00 17.62
C SER A 114 -22.30 -15.02 16.86
N ILE A 115 -22.60 -15.43 15.60
CA ILE A 115 -23.88 -15.40 14.85
C ILE A 115 -24.34 -14.06 14.21
N ASP A 116 -24.06 -13.85 12.92
CA ASP A 116 -25.01 -14.01 11.78
C ASP A 116 -24.37 -13.56 10.43
N ALA A 117 -24.53 -14.40 9.39
CA ALA A 117 -24.17 -14.26 7.97
C ALA A 117 -22.68 -14.42 7.52
N PRO A 118 -22.40 -15.18 6.44
CA PRO A 118 -21.05 -15.60 6.08
C PRO A 118 -20.37 -14.60 5.13
N ASP A 119 -19.19 -14.10 5.50
CA ASP A 119 -18.28 -13.46 4.53
C ASP A 119 -17.05 -14.36 4.35
N TYR A 120 -17.10 -15.15 3.27
CA TYR A 120 -16.05 -16.05 2.80
C TYR A 120 -14.79 -15.24 2.40
N ARG A 121 -13.58 -15.77 2.23
CA ARG A 121 -13.07 -17.15 2.14
C ARG A 121 -11.58 -17.11 2.51
N LEU A 122 -11.12 -18.14 3.21
CA LEU A 122 -9.70 -18.42 3.42
C LEU A 122 -9.04 -18.82 2.10
N ILE A 123 -7.88 -18.23 1.79
CA ILE A 123 -6.98 -18.74 0.75
C ILE A 123 -5.63 -18.99 1.41
N ASP A 124 -5.31 -20.28 1.51
CA ASP A 124 -3.96 -20.77 1.72
C ASP A 124 -3.20 -20.68 0.39
N ILE A 125 -2.02 -20.08 0.41
CA ILE A 125 -1.28 -19.63 -0.79
C ILE A 125 -0.14 -20.60 -1.14
N ASP A 126 -0.01 -21.74 -0.45
CA ASP A 126 1.15 -22.63 -0.64
C ASP A 126 1.10 -23.47 -1.95
N SER A 127 0.05 -23.34 -2.77
CA SER A 127 -0.10 -24.16 -3.99
C SER A 127 -0.50 -23.37 -5.23
N LEU A 128 0.25 -22.32 -5.55
CA LEU A 128 0.30 -21.79 -6.91
C LEU A 128 1.56 -22.31 -7.63
N GLU A 129 1.51 -23.59 -8.02
CA GLU A 129 2.49 -24.15 -8.96
C GLU A 129 2.12 -23.73 -10.39
N LEU A 130 2.78 -22.67 -10.88
CA LEU A 130 2.63 -22.21 -12.25
C LEU A 130 3.49 -23.10 -13.18
N SER A 131 3.00 -24.28 -13.55
CA SER A 131 3.66 -25.09 -14.58
C SER A 131 3.39 -24.47 -15.96
N ALA A 132 4.46 -23.97 -16.57
CA ALA A 132 4.47 -23.29 -17.84
C ALA A 132 3.94 -24.20 -18.97
N LEU A 133 2.90 -23.76 -19.67
CA LEU A 133 2.55 -24.29 -21.00
C LEU A 133 3.65 -23.86 -21.99
N ARG A 134 4.64 -24.75 -22.16
CA ARG A 134 5.60 -24.69 -23.25
C ARG A 134 4.88 -25.09 -24.54
N ALA A 135 4.39 -24.10 -25.28
CA ALA A 135 4.12 -24.26 -26.71
C ALA A 135 5.46 -24.36 -27.44
N GLY A 136 5.68 -25.44 -28.19
CA GLY A 136 6.91 -25.63 -28.95
C GLY A 136 6.80 -26.78 -29.96
N PHE A 137 6.47 -26.37 -31.19
CA PHE A 137 6.66 -27.01 -32.50
C PHE A 137 5.76 -28.18 -32.90
#